data_AF-A0A2W4MXX3-F1
#
_entry.id   AF-A0A2W4MXX3-F1
#
_cell.length_a   1.000
_cell.length_b   1.000
_cell.length_c   1.000
_cell.angle_alpha   90.00
_cell.angle_beta   90.00
_cell.angle_gamma   90.00
#
_symmetry.space_group_name_H-M   'P 1'
#
loop_
_entity.id
_entity.type
_entity.pdbx_description
1 polymer ?
#
loop_
_entity_poly.entity_id
_entity_poly.type
_entity_poly.pdbx_seq_one_letter_code
_entity_poly.pdbx_strand_id
1 'polypeptide(L)'
;MLLQQLVNGVVAGGLYALVALGLTMVYGVLRILHVAHAGIYTLGAYLGLVFYSASHNFPLALLGAMALGALAGYLIQRLLYQPLLGAPPLVPLIASIGLFILLGDTYRLVFGAQTLAFRAGVAEPE
;
A
#
# COMPACT_ATOMS: atom_id res chain seq x y z
N MET A 1 28.02 -12.52 2.93
CA MET A 1 26.81 -13.37 2.84
C MET A 1 25.92 -13.28 4.08
N LEU A 2 26.40 -13.65 5.28
CA LEU A 2 25.56 -13.63 6.50
C LEU A 2 25.00 -12.24 6.85
N LEU A 3 25.83 -11.19 6.80
CA LEU A 3 25.39 -9.81 7.07
C LEU A 3 24.29 -9.34 6.10
N GLN A 4 24.42 -9.65 4.82
CA GLN A 4 23.43 -9.31 3.79
C GLN A 4 22.10 -10.04 4.02
N GLN A 5 22.15 -11.32 4.41
CA GLN A 5 20.95 -12.08 4.76
C GLN A 5 20.26 -11.53 6.01
N LEU A 6 21.03 -11.10 7.02
CA LEU A 6 20.48 -10.43 8.20
C LEU A 6 19.78 -9.12 7.84
N VAL A 7 20.42 -8.28 7.01
CA VAL A 7 19.82 -7.03 6.54
C VAL A 7 18.54 -7.31 5.73
N ASN A 8 18.57 -8.26 4.80
CA ASN A 8 17.39 -8.66 4.03
C ASN A 8 16.28 -9.19 4.94
N GLY A 9 16.62 -9.96 5.98
CA GLY A 9 15.68 -10.46 6.98
C GLY A 9 15.03 -9.33 7.77
N VAL A 10 15.79 -8.33 8.20
CA VAL A 10 15.27 -7.14 8.90
C VAL A 10 14.36 -6.32 7.97
N VAL A 11 14.73 -6.14 6.71
CA VAL A 11 13.92 -5.42 5.72
C VAL A 11 12.58 -6.14 5.48
N ALA A 12 12.61 -7.44 5.21
CA ALA A 12 11.41 -8.24 5.00
C ALA A 12 10.54 -8.32 6.27
N GLY A 13 11.15 -8.56 7.43
CA GLY A 13 10.47 -8.59 8.72
C GLY A 13 9.85 -7.25 9.07
N GLY A 14 10.55 -6.14 8.80
CA GLY A 14 10.03 -4.78 8.98
C GLY A 14 8.83 -4.50 8.08
N LEU A 15 8.88 -4.93 6.81
CA LEU A 15 7.75 -4.83 5.89
C LEU A 15 6.52 -5.59 6.43
N TYR A 16 6.68 -6.84 6.86
CA TYR A 16 5.58 -7.61 7.43
C TYR A 16 5.07 -7.02 8.75
N ALA A 17 5.96 -6.52 9.61
CA ALA A 17 5.59 -5.86 10.85
C ALA A 17 4.77 -4.59 10.58
N LEU A 18 5.17 -3.76 9.60
CA LEU A 18 4.43 -2.56 9.22
C LEU A 18 3.05 -2.88 8.64
N VAL A 19 2.95 -3.91 7.79
CA VAL A 19 1.65 -4.37 7.26
C VAL A 19 0.74 -4.87 8.38
N ALA A 20 1.27 -5.67 9.30
CA ALA A 20 0.51 -6.16 10.46
C ALA A 20 0.07 -5.01 11.39
N LEU A 21 0.95 -4.04 11.65
CA LEU A 21 0.63 -2.85 12.45
C LEU A 21 -0.46 -2.00 11.78
N GLY A 22 -0.42 -1.84 10.46
CA GLY A 22 -1.46 -1.13 9.71
C GLY A 22 -2.83 -1.81 9.83
N LEU A 23 -2.88 -3.13 9.61
CA LEU A 23 -4.12 -3.91 9.75
C LEU A 23 -4.68 -3.87 11.18
N THR A 24 -3.83 -4.03 12.20
CA THR A 24 -4.24 -4.00 13.60
C THR A 24 -4.72 -2.61 14.03
N MET A 25 -4.11 -1.53 13.54
CA MET A 25 -4.58 -0.17 13.80
C MET A 25 -5.96 0.08 13.19
N VAL A 26 -6.16 -0.28 11.91
CA VAL A 26 -7.45 -0.08 11.23
C VAL A 26 -8.56 -0.86 11.90
N TYR A 27 -8.32 -2.15 12.18
CA TYR A 27 -9.28 -2.98 12.89
C TYR A 27 -9.49 -2.51 14.34
N GLY A 28 -8.44 -2.04 15.02
CA GLY A 28 -8.53 -1.55 16.40
C GLY A 28 -9.44 -0.34 16.55
N VAL A 29 -9.45 0.55 15.55
CA VAL A 29 -10.31 1.75 15.55
C VAL A 29 -11.70 1.46 15.00
N LEU A 30 -11.81 0.81 13.84
CA LEU A 30 -13.09 0.64 13.13
C LEU A 30 -13.85 -0.64 13.51
N ARG A 31 -13.17 -1.63 14.10
CA ARG A 31 -13.69 -2.99 14.35
C ARG A 31 -14.28 -3.68 13.11
N ILE A 32 -13.80 -3.30 11.94
CA ILE A 32 -14.19 -3.85 10.64
C ILE A 32 -12.95 -4.40 9.95
N LEU A 33 -13.08 -5.57 9.33
CA LEU A 33 -12.00 -6.17 8.54
C LEU A 33 -11.83 -5.40 7.23
N HIS A 34 -10.65 -4.79 7.05
CA HIS A 34 -10.30 -4.01 5.87
C HIS A 34 -9.44 -4.82 4.89
N VAL A 35 -10.11 -5.55 3.99
CA VAL A 35 -9.46 -6.40 2.97
C VAL A 35 -8.66 -5.58 1.94
N ALA A 36 -9.07 -4.35 1.66
CA ALA A 36 -8.42 -3.49 0.66
C ALA A 36 -7.07 -2.93 1.12
N HIS A 37 -6.64 -3.21 2.36
CA HIS A 37 -5.39 -2.73 2.91
C HIS A 37 -4.18 -3.09 2.04
N ALA A 38 -4.13 -4.32 1.51
CA ALA A 38 -3.07 -4.74 0.60
C ALA A 38 -3.06 -3.90 -0.70
N GLY A 39 -4.23 -3.52 -1.21
CA GLY A 39 -4.36 -2.63 -2.36
C GLY A 39 -3.84 -1.22 -2.09
N ILE A 40 -4.05 -0.68 -0.88
CA ILE A 40 -3.47 0.61 -0.46
C ILE A 40 -1.95 0.51 -0.32
N TYR A 41 -1.44 -0.63 0.18
CA TYR A 41 0.00 -0.86 0.25
C TYR A 41 0.64 -0.85 -1.14
N THR A 42 -0.01 -1.48 -2.12
CA THR A 42 0.41 -1.43 -3.53
C THR A 42 0.37 -0.01 -4.11
N LEU A 43 -0.63 0.81 -3.74
CA LEU A 43 -0.67 2.22 -4.13
C LEU A 43 0.59 2.96 -3.69
N GLY A 44 1.00 2.78 -2.43
CA GLY A 44 2.20 3.41 -1.88
C GLY A 44 3.46 3.03 -2.66
N ALA A 45 3.58 1.76 -3.06
CA ALA A 45 4.70 1.29 -3.88
C ALA A 45 4.72 1.96 -5.27
N TYR A 46 3.57 2.02 -5.95
CA TYR A 46 3.47 2.70 -7.26
C TYR A 46 3.75 4.19 -7.17
N LEU A 47 3.19 4.88 -6.17
CA LEU A 47 3.45 6.30 -5.95
C LEU A 47 4.93 6.57 -5.69
N GLY A 48 5.58 5.74 -4.86
CA GLY A 48 7.02 5.81 -4.62
C GLY A 48 7.82 5.66 -5.91
N LEU A 49 7.45 4.71 -6.76
CA LEU A 49 8.10 4.49 -8.06
C LEU A 49 7.92 5.69 -8.99
N VAL A 50 6.72 6.23 -9.10
CA VAL A 50 6.41 7.40 -9.93
C VAL A 50 7.20 8.62 -9.46
N PHE A 51 7.21 8.91 -8.16
CA PHE A 51 7.98 10.05 -7.66
C PHE A 51 9.49 9.86 -7.78
N TYR A 52 9.98 8.66 -7.57
CA TYR A 52 11.41 8.38 -7.72
C TYR A 52 11.86 8.46 -9.18
N SER A 53 11.06 7.93 -10.12
CA SER A 53 11.37 8.05 -11.55
C SER A 53 11.33 9.49 -12.06
N ALA A 54 10.52 10.36 -11.44
CA ALA A 54 10.48 11.79 -11.79
C ALA A 54 11.60 12.62 -11.13
N SER A 55 11.95 12.34 -9.87
CA SER A 55 12.86 13.18 -9.07
C SER A 55 14.29 12.63 -8.91
N HIS A 56 14.48 11.32 -9.11
CA HIS A 56 15.68 10.55 -8.75
C HIS A 56 16.15 10.73 -7.29
N ASN A 57 15.31 11.30 -6.43
CA ASN A 57 15.61 11.62 -5.05
C ASN A 57 14.74 10.76 -4.13
N PHE A 58 15.38 9.78 -3.47
CA PHE A 58 14.69 8.80 -2.65
C PHE A 58 13.92 9.42 -1.46
N PRO A 59 14.52 10.30 -0.62
CA PRO A 59 13.78 10.99 0.43
C PRO A 59 12.53 11.74 -0.07
N LEU A 60 12.66 12.45 -1.19
CA LEU A 60 11.54 13.22 -1.74
C LEU A 60 10.43 12.30 -2.26
N ALA A 61 10.80 11.19 -2.91
CA ALA A 61 9.86 10.18 -3.36
C ALA A 61 9.11 9.51 -2.20
N LEU A 62 9.82 9.20 -1.10
CA LEU A 62 9.23 8.63 0.10
C LEU A 62 8.19 9.59 0.71
N LEU A 63 8.55 10.87 0.90
CA LEU A 63 7.65 11.87 1.46
C LEU A 63 6.43 12.12 0.56
N GLY A 64 6.64 12.17 -0.77
CA GLY A 64 5.55 12.31 -1.74
C GLY A 64 4.59 11.12 -1.69
N ALA A 65 5.12 9.90 -1.66
CA ALA A 65 4.32 8.68 -1.58
C ALA A 65 3.55 8.58 -0.24
N MET A 66 4.18 8.96 0.88
CA MET A 66 3.53 9.01 2.18
C MET A 66 2.38 10.04 2.20
N ALA A 67 2.60 11.24 1.66
CA ALA A 67 1.59 12.29 1.64
C ALA A 67 0.37 11.90 0.79
N LEU A 68 0.59 11.38 -0.42
CA LEU A 68 -0.50 10.93 -1.29
C LEU A 68 -1.16 9.64 -0.78
N GLY A 69 -0.40 8.73 -0.17
CA GLY A 69 -0.94 7.54 0.49
C GLY A 69 -1.84 7.90 1.68
N ALA A 70 -1.43 8.87 2.49
CA ALA A 70 -2.26 9.40 3.58
C ALA A 70 -3.54 10.06 3.05
N LEU A 71 -3.44 10.83 1.97
CA LEU A 71 -4.60 11.42 1.30
C LEU A 71 -5.56 10.34 0.78
N ALA A 72 -5.06 9.29 0.13
CA ALA A 72 -5.88 8.18 -0.34
C ALA A 72 -6.59 7.47 0.82
N GLY A 73 -5.88 7.19 1.91
CA GLY A 73 -6.46 6.60 3.12
C GLY A 73 -7.56 7.48 3.73
N TYR A 74 -7.32 8.80 3.81
CA TYR A 74 -8.33 9.77 4.26
C TYR A 74 -9.57 9.79 3.37
N LEU A 75 -9.39 9.77 2.04
CA LEU A 75 -10.50 9.74 1.08
C LEU A 75 -11.30 8.44 1.21
N ILE A 76 -10.65 7.29 1.33
CA ILE A 76 -11.32 6.01 1.56
C ILE A 76 -12.11 6.04 2.88
N GLN A 77 -11.51 6.56 3.95
CA GLN A 77 -12.20 6.69 5.23
C GLN A 77 -13.44 7.58 5.12
N ARG A 78 -13.32 8.74 4.47
CA ARG A 78 -14.41 9.73 4.38
C ARG A 78 -15.50 9.32 3.40
N LEU A 79 -15.14 8.73 2.26
CA LEU A 79 -16.08 8.43 1.18
C LEU A 79 -16.67 7.03 1.26
N LEU A 80 -15.90 6.05 1.76
CA LEU A 80 -16.34 4.66 1.84
C LEU A 80 -16.79 4.28 3.25
N TYR A 81 -15.94 4.51 4.26
CA TYR A 81 -16.21 3.99 5.61
C TYR A 81 -17.15 4.85 6.43
N GLN A 82 -16.96 6.17 6.44
CA GLN A 82 -17.79 7.11 7.19
C GLN A 82 -19.30 6.95 6.92
N PRO A 83 -19.79 6.82 5.67
CA PRO A 83 -21.21 6.60 5.43
C PRO A 83 -21.71 5.21 5.85
N LEU A 84 -20.81 4.24 6.04
CA LEU A 84 -21.14 2.85 6.40
C LEU A 84 -21.04 2.56 7.90
N LEU A 85 -20.66 3.55 8.72
CA LEU A 85 -20.49 3.38 10.18
C LEU A 85 -21.77 2.94 10.92
N GLY A 86 -22.96 3.20 10.36
CA GLY A 86 -24.24 2.77 10.92
C GLY A 86 -24.77 1.43 10.39
N ALA A 87 -24.08 0.81 9.43
CA ALA A 87 -24.51 -0.43 8.80
C ALA A 87 -23.97 -1.67 9.55
N PRO A 88 -24.59 -2.85 9.36
CA PRO A 88 -24.04 -4.10 9.90
C PRO A 88 -22.60 -4.33 9.44
N PRO A 89 -21.70 -4.92 10.25
CA PRO A 89 -20.27 -5.06 9.94
C PRO A 89 -19.97 -5.78 8.61
N LEU A 90 -20.88 -6.61 8.13
CA LEU A 90 -20.80 -7.30 6.84
C LEU A 90 -20.78 -6.31 5.65
N VAL A 91 -21.49 -5.19 5.74
CA VAL A 91 -21.61 -4.21 4.64
C VAL A 91 -20.26 -3.55 4.31
N PRO A 92 -19.54 -2.92 5.27
CA PRO A 92 -18.22 -2.36 4.98
C PRO A 92 -17.16 -3.43 4.69
N LEU A 93 -17.33 -4.68 5.11
CA LEU A 93 -16.50 -5.80 4.65
C LEU A 93 -16.68 -6.03 3.14
N ILE A 94 -17.93 -6.15 2.66
CA ILE A 94 -18.22 -6.30 1.22
C ILE A 94 -17.71 -5.10 0.43
N ALA A 95 -17.93 -3.89 0.94
CA ALA A 95 -17.41 -2.67 0.33
C ALA A 95 -15.88 -2.68 0.24
N SER A 96 -15.19 -3.20 1.26
CA SER A 96 -13.74 -3.36 1.24
C SER A 96 -13.27 -4.36 0.19
N ILE A 97 -14.02 -5.44 -0.05
CA ILE A 97 -13.68 -6.41 -1.11
C ILE A 97 -13.85 -5.76 -2.49
N GLY A 98 -14.95 -5.03 -2.69
CA GLY A 98 -15.18 -4.26 -3.92
C GLY A 98 -14.07 -3.24 -4.17
N LEU A 99 -13.64 -2.51 -3.14
CA LEU A 99 -12.53 -1.58 -3.23
C LEU A 99 -11.21 -2.29 -3.60
N PHE A 100 -10.93 -3.46 -3.03
CA PHE A 100 -9.72 -4.22 -3.35
C PHE A 100 -9.66 -4.60 -4.84
N ILE A 101 -10.79 -5.08 -5.40
CA ILE A 101 -10.89 -5.42 -6.82
C ILE A 101 -10.73 -4.16 -7.68
N LEU A 102 -11.44 -3.08 -7.34
CA LEU A 102 -11.37 -1.82 -8.06
C LEU A 102 -9.95 -1.26 -8.11
N LEU A 103 -9.25 -1.26 -6.97
CA LEU A 103 -7.86 -0.81 -6.92
C LEU A 103 -6.96 -1.70 -7.77
N GLY A 104 -7.11 -3.03 -7.67
CA GLY A 104 -6.34 -3.98 -8.47
C GLY A 104 -6.50 -3.77 -9.98
N ASP A 105 -7.74 -3.61 -10.45
CA ASP A 105 -8.02 -3.35 -11.87
C ASP A 105 -7.54 -1.96 -12.30
N THR A 106 -7.69 -0.94 -11.44
CA THR A 106 -7.17 0.40 -11.70
C THR A 106 -5.65 0.37 -11.89
N TYR A 107 -4.92 -0.36 -11.04
CA TYR A 107 -3.47 -0.48 -11.19
C TYR A 107 -3.09 -1.20 -12.48
N ARG A 108 -3.82 -2.27 -12.85
CA ARG A 108 -3.59 -2.97 -14.12
C ARG A 108 -3.81 -2.08 -15.34
N LEU A 109 -4.82 -1.22 -15.30
CA LEU A 109 -5.11 -0.27 -16.38
C LEU A 109 -4.06 0.84 -16.50
N VAL A 110 -3.56 1.35 -15.36
CA VAL A 110 -2.62 2.48 -15.34
C VAL A 110 -1.16 2.05 -15.53
N PHE A 111 -0.74 0.96 -14.89
CA PHE A 111 0.66 0.52 -14.85
C PHE A 111 0.94 -0.74 -15.68
N GLY A 112 -0.09 -1.38 -16.21
CA GLY A 112 0.01 -2.66 -16.91
C GLY A 112 -0.08 -3.86 -15.96
N ALA A 113 -0.05 -5.07 -16.53
CA ALA A 113 -0.15 -6.31 -15.76
C ALA A 113 1.21 -6.79 -15.21
N GLN A 114 2.31 -6.17 -15.64
CA GLN A 114 3.65 -6.53 -15.20
C GLN A 114 4.03 -5.92 -13.84
N THR A 115 4.82 -6.65 -13.06
CA THR A 115 5.45 -6.13 -11.86
C THR A 115 6.51 -5.10 -12.24
N LEU A 116 6.38 -3.87 -11.76
CA LEU A 116 7.37 -2.82 -11.96
C LEU A 116 8.36 -2.80 -10.80
N ALA A 117 9.66 -2.90 -11.13
CA ALA A 117 10.75 -2.81 -10.16
C ALA A 117 11.40 -1.42 -10.17
N PHE A 118 11.91 -1.00 -9.01
CA PHE A 118 12.78 0.17 -8.92
C PHE A 118 14.08 -0.12 -9.68
N ARG A 119 14.26 0.53 -10.84
CA ARG A 119 15.55 0.54 -11.54
C ARG A 119 16.51 1.52 -10.83
N ALA A 120 16.96 1.16 -9.64
CA ALA A 120 18.23 1.67 -9.13
C ALA A 120 19.32 0.96 -9.96
N GLY A 121 20.29 1.68 -10.53
CA GLY A 121 21.30 1.17 -11.46
C GLY A 121 22.29 0.14 -10.88
N VAL A 122 21.80 -0.86 -10.16
CA VAL A 122 22.52 -2.09 -9.82
C VAL A 122 22.07 -3.11 -10.85
N ALA A 123 22.97 -3.50 -11.75
CA ALA A 123 22.74 -4.58 -12.68
C ALA A 123 22.24 -5.80 -11.91
N GLU A 124 21.11 -6.36 -12.31
CA GLU A 124 20.68 -7.68 -11.86
C GLU A 124 21.77 -8.66 -12.31
N PRO A 125 22.46 -9.38 -11.40
CA PRO A 125 23.21 -10.54 -11.81
C PRO A 125 22.17 -11.63 -12.13
N GLU A 126 22.26 -12.16 -13.33
CA GLU A 126 21.50 -13.33 -13.80
C GLU A 126 21.64 -14.53 -12.85
#